data_AF-A0A4P7B629-F1
#
_entry.id   AF-A0A4P7B629-F1
#
_cell.length_a   1.000
_cell.length_b   1.000
_cell.length_c   1.000
_cell.angle_alpha   90.00
_cell.angle_beta   90.00
_cell.angle_gamma   90.00
#
_symmetry.space_group_name_H-M   'P 1'
#
loop_
_entity.id
_entity.type
_entity.pdbx_description
1 polymer ?
#
loop_
_entity_poly.entity_id
_entity_poly.type
_entity_poly.pdbx_seq_one_letter_code
_entity_poly.pdbx_strand_id
1 'polypeptide(L)'
;MRCSLTDIKKLINRKVSSYKKINHSDRDQIIIDNQNSIRKEIIETRRPPFWCLESISCQYAMKGFSLIETGGANSEALRFLNLSFMYQEVAQEIAFNEHKNSVCIQLEHVRRCLFKIAPLLLWSILIGNKNLAKKIKNQLLFFLNLKNVTRKLQLDYELFCLWLYESWVEEKSDIIQHISGDFKQIIDHWYADVEKLQEIVIFICDFHCEEMVDNQKKAALPRFMSPPWDLIPLEIYVINKLRQSHSLSRLIVDHPITNTNIAIVSEFSIVEDDFIEYVQINIF
;
A
#
# COMPACT_ATOMS: atom_id res chain seq x y z
N MET A 1 13.96 18.14 -7.19
CA MET A 1 15.01 18.33 -6.17
C MET A 1 14.83 17.22 -5.16
N ARG A 2 15.68 16.19 -5.22
CA ARG A 2 15.57 15.01 -4.36
C ARG A 2 15.87 15.36 -2.91
N CYS A 3 15.21 14.71 -1.95
CA CYS A 3 15.52 14.92 -0.53
C CYS A 3 16.95 14.48 -0.23
N SER A 4 17.66 15.20 0.64
CA SER A 4 18.97 14.74 1.08
C SER A 4 18.83 13.50 1.98
N LEU A 5 19.83 12.61 1.99
CA LEU A 5 19.86 11.45 2.89
C LEU A 5 19.68 11.85 4.36
N THR A 6 20.18 13.03 4.75
CA THR A 6 20.00 13.58 6.10
C THR A 6 18.54 13.91 6.39
N ASP A 7 17.81 14.45 5.42
CA ASP A 7 16.39 14.78 5.57
C ASP A 7 15.53 13.51 5.61
N ILE A 8 15.85 12.51 4.78
CA ILE A 8 15.21 11.18 4.80
C ILE A 8 15.37 10.52 6.17
N LYS A 9 16.59 10.49 6.73
CA LYS A 9 16.84 9.95 8.08
C LYS A 9 16.03 10.68 9.15
N LYS A 10 15.97 12.01 9.10
CA LYS A 10 15.16 12.82 10.04
C LYS A 10 13.67 12.51 9.90
N LEU A 11 13.16 12.39 8.68
CA LEU A 11 11.77 12.06 8.40
C LEU A 11 11.39 10.71 9.01
N ILE A 12 12.16 9.67 8.71
CA ILE A 12 11.89 8.31 9.20
C ILE A 12 11.95 8.28 10.73
N ASN A 13 12.99 8.88 11.33
CA ASN A 13 13.12 8.96 12.78
C ASN A 13 11.93 9.66 13.44
N ARG A 14 11.40 10.73 12.82
CA ARG A 14 10.20 11.42 13.31
C ARG A 14 8.97 10.52 13.25
N LYS A 15 8.75 9.83 12.13
CA LYS A 15 7.62 8.90 11.96
C LYS A 15 7.69 7.75 12.97
N VAL A 16 8.83 7.05 13.05
CA VAL A 16 9.08 5.99 14.04
C VAL A 16 8.84 6.49 15.46
N SER A 17 9.38 7.67 15.82
CA SER A 17 9.18 8.26 17.14
C SER A 17 7.73 8.59 17.43
N SER A 18 6.94 8.96 16.42
CA SER A 18 5.51 9.22 16.59
C SER A 18 4.73 7.92 16.85
N TYR A 19 5.08 6.83 16.16
CA TYR A 19 4.44 5.53 16.36
C TYR A 19 4.72 4.94 17.75
N LYS A 20 5.95 5.09 18.26
CA LYS A 20 6.32 4.67 19.63
C LYS A 20 5.53 5.36 20.74
N LYS A 21 4.87 6.49 20.45
CA LYS A 21 4.14 7.31 21.43
C LYS A 21 2.62 7.16 21.33
N ILE A 22 2.13 6.21 20.54
CA ILE A 22 0.69 6.02 20.38
C ILE A 22 0.06 5.56 21.69
N ASN A 23 -1.02 6.23 22.09
CA ASN A 23 -1.93 5.73 23.10
C ASN A 23 -2.86 4.67 22.49
N HIS A 24 -2.84 3.44 23.00
CA HIS A 24 -3.66 2.35 22.46
C HIS A 24 -5.15 2.48 22.83
N SER A 25 -5.50 3.02 24.00
CA SER A 25 -6.90 3.11 24.45
C SER A 25 -7.76 4.01 23.55
N ASP A 26 -7.21 5.16 23.15
CA ASP A 26 -7.92 6.12 22.30
C ASP A 26 -8.19 5.51 20.91
N ARG A 27 -7.28 4.67 20.44
CA ARG A 27 -7.38 3.98 19.14
C ARG A 27 -8.44 2.90 19.17
N ASP A 28 -8.53 2.14 20.27
CA ASP A 28 -9.57 1.13 20.47
C ASP A 28 -10.96 1.76 20.48
N GLN A 29 -11.13 2.91 21.13
CA GLN A 29 -12.38 3.64 21.10
C GLN A 29 -12.75 4.08 19.68
N ILE A 30 -11.79 4.63 18.92
CA ILE A 30 -12.02 5.01 17.51
C ILE A 30 -12.41 3.81 16.64
N ILE A 31 -11.80 2.63 16.86
CA ILE A 31 -12.17 1.41 16.15
C ILE A 31 -13.61 1.04 16.47
N ILE A 32 -13.98 0.98 17.75
CA ILE A 32 -15.32 0.62 18.21
C ILE A 32 -16.37 1.59 17.64
N ASP A 33 -16.12 2.90 17.71
CA ASP A 33 -17.04 3.93 17.22
C ASP A 33 -17.27 3.83 15.71
N ASN A 34 -16.20 3.59 14.94
CA ASN A 34 -16.31 3.35 13.50
C ASN A 34 -17.04 2.04 13.18
N GLN A 35 -16.77 0.95 13.92
CA GLN A 35 -17.49 -0.31 13.74
C GLN A 35 -18.99 -0.15 14.01
N ASN A 36 -19.36 0.57 15.07
CA ASN A 36 -20.76 0.88 15.39
C ASN A 36 -21.42 1.73 14.31
N SER A 37 -20.70 2.73 13.78
CA SER A 37 -21.20 3.56 12.68
C SER A 37 -21.44 2.73 11.41
N ILE A 38 -20.52 1.82 11.08
CA ILE A 38 -20.67 0.89 9.96
C ILE A 38 -21.87 -0.04 10.18
N ARG A 39 -22.03 -0.65 11.36
CA ARG A 39 -23.19 -1.53 11.66
C ARG A 39 -24.50 -0.79 11.45
N LYS A 40 -24.60 0.43 11.95
CA LYS A 40 -25.78 1.28 11.79
C LYS A 40 -26.10 1.50 10.31
N GLU A 41 -25.12 1.91 9.51
CA GLU A 41 -25.30 2.19 8.08
C GLU A 41 -25.62 0.93 7.27
N ILE A 42 -25.05 -0.22 7.61
CA ILE A 42 -25.41 -1.51 6.98
C ILE A 42 -26.89 -1.82 7.21
N ILE A 43 -27.39 -1.62 8.43
CA ILE A 43 -28.80 -1.88 8.78
C ILE A 43 -29.73 -0.88 8.08
N GLU A 44 -29.36 0.41 8.06
CA GLU A 44 -30.22 1.49 7.56
C GLU A 44 -30.23 1.60 6.04
N THR A 45 -29.05 1.50 5.40
CA THR A 45 -28.88 1.84 3.98
C THR A 45 -28.21 0.75 3.14
N ARG A 46 -27.65 -0.29 3.78
CA ARG A 46 -26.74 -1.27 3.14
C ARG A 46 -25.59 -0.62 2.38
N ARG A 47 -25.16 0.58 2.80
CA ARG A 47 -24.06 1.34 2.20
C ARG A 47 -23.13 1.85 3.29
N PRO A 48 -22.25 0.98 3.82
CA PRO A 48 -21.35 1.38 4.87
C PRO A 48 -20.37 2.44 4.38
N PRO A 49 -20.05 3.43 5.21
CA PRO A 49 -19.09 4.47 4.86
C PRO A 49 -17.69 3.87 4.76
N PHE A 50 -17.12 3.83 3.55
CA PHE A 50 -15.79 3.28 3.33
C PHE A 50 -14.71 4.02 4.15
N TRP A 51 -14.88 5.30 4.43
CA TRP A 51 -13.93 6.09 5.24
C TRP A 51 -13.84 5.63 6.70
N CYS A 52 -14.90 5.02 7.25
CA CYS A 52 -14.84 4.42 8.59
C CYS A 52 -13.94 3.17 8.58
N LEU A 53 -13.98 2.36 7.52
CA LEU A 53 -13.07 1.22 7.35
C LEU A 53 -11.63 1.67 7.12
N GLU A 54 -11.41 2.73 6.34
CA GLU A 54 -10.07 3.35 6.20
C GLU A 54 -9.55 3.87 7.55
N SER A 55 -10.42 4.46 8.37
CA SER A 55 -10.05 4.92 9.71
C SER A 55 -9.63 3.75 10.61
N ILE A 56 -10.39 2.65 10.61
CA ILE A 56 -10.05 1.41 11.35
C ILE A 56 -8.73 0.82 10.86
N SER A 57 -8.53 0.73 9.54
CA SER A 57 -7.27 0.32 8.92
C SER A 57 -6.09 1.12 9.47
N CYS A 58 -6.19 2.46 9.45
CA CYS A 58 -5.15 3.34 10.00
C CYS A 58 -4.91 3.08 11.49
N GLN A 59 -5.97 2.88 12.30
CA GLN A 59 -5.81 2.62 13.74
C GLN A 59 -5.08 1.29 13.98
N TYR A 60 -5.43 0.23 13.26
CA TYR A 60 -4.75 -1.06 13.38
C TYR A 60 -3.28 -0.97 12.94
N ALA A 61 -2.99 -0.30 11.83
CA ALA A 61 -1.63 -0.09 11.39
C ALA A 61 -0.80 0.65 12.45
N MET A 62 -1.36 1.74 13.01
CA MET A 62 -0.76 2.50 14.10
C MET A 62 -0.47 1.63 15.33
N LYS A 63 -1.43 0.79 15.76
CA LYS A 63 -1.23 -0.16 16.87
C LYS A 63 -0.12 -1.17 16.55
N GLY A 64 -0.15 -1.77 15.36
CA GLY A 64 0.87 -2.73 14.91
C GLY A 64 2.26 -2.10 14.88
N PHE A 65 2.40 -0.91 14.28
CA PHE A 65 3.66 -0.17 14.22
C PHE A 65 4.21 0.19 15.59
N SER A 66 3.35 0.64 16.51
CA SER A 66 3.73 0.91 17.90
C SER A 66 4.34 -0.35 18.55
N LEU A 67 3.68 -1.50 18.44
CA LEU A 67 4.17 -2.76 19.01
C LEU A 67 5.47 -3.24 18.33
N ILE A 68 5.57 -3.19 17.01
CA ILE A 68 6.77 -3.59 16.27
C ILE A 68 7.98 -2.75 16.68
N GLU A 69 7.80 -1.44 16.82
CA GLU A 69 8.87 -0.51 17.14
C GLU A 69 9.31 -0.54 18.62
N THR A 70 8.45 -1.04 19.52
CA THR A 70 8.72 -1.08 20.97
C THR A 70 9.08 -2.47 21.48
N GLY A 71 8.50 -3.53 20.91
CA GLY A 71 8.64 -4.91 21.38
C GLY A 71 8.93 -5.94 20.29
N GLY A 72 9.10 -5.50 19.03
CA GLY A 72 9.35 -6.38 17.89
C GLY A 72 8.08 -6.99 17.27
N ALA A 73 8.25 -7.76 16.19
CA ALA A 73 7.16 -8.33 15.40
C ALA A 73 6.55 -9.59 16.04
N ASN A 74 5.92 -9.45 17.20
CA ASN A 74 5.19 -10.54 17.85
C ASN A 74 3.83 -10.84 17.17
N SER A 75 3.15 -11.90 17.59
CA SER A 75 1.89 -12.34 16.98
C SER A 75 0.79 -11.28 17.01
N GLU A 76 0.68 -10.49 18.08
CA GLU A 76 -0.31 -9.43 18.21
C GLU A 76 -0.01 -8.25 17.26
N ALA A 77 1.25 -7.82 17.22
CA ALA A 77 1.75 -6.82 16.29
C ALA A 77 1.45 -7.19 14.83
N LEU A 78 1.79 -8.43 14.46
CA LEU A 78 1.54 -8.96 13.12
C LEU A 78 0.05 -9.09 12.82
N ARG A 79 -0.77 -9.47 13.81
CA ARG A 79 -2.23 -9.50 13.67
C ARG A 79 -2.77 -8.11 13.34
N PHE A 80 -2.40 -7.08 14.10
CA PHE A 80 -2.86 -5.72 13.81
C PHE A 80 -2.38 -5.20 12.46
N LEU A 81 -1.14 -5.51 12.08
CA LEU A 81 -0.63 -5.15 10.77
C LEU A 81 -1.47 -5.80 9.65
N ASN A 82 -1.73 -7.10 9.73
CA ASN A 82 -2.51 -7.81 8.72
C ASN A 82 -3.97 -7.33 8.67
N LEU A 83 -4.59 -7.08 9.83
CA LEU A 83 -5.91 -6.45 9.89
C LEU A 83 -5.93 -5.10 9.16
N SER A 84 -4.89 -4.27 9.32
CA SER A 84 -4.87 -2.97 8.65
C SER A 84 -4.99 -3.08 7.13
N PHE A 85 -4.27 -4.02 6.51
CA PHE A 85 -4.36 -4.25 5.08
C PHE A 85 -5.74 -4.81 4.68
N MET A 86 -6.29 -5.73 5.46
CA MET A 86 -7.61 -6.32 5.21
C MET A 86 -8.73 -5.26 5.28
N TYR A 87 -8.74 -4.41 6.31
CA TYR A 87 -9.71 -3.31 6.41
C TYR A 87 -9.56 -2.32 5.24
N GLN A 88 -8.32 -2.04 4.83
CA GLN A 88 -8.04 -1.15 3.72
C GLN A 88 -8.54 -1.73 2.39
N GLU A 89 -8.41 -3.04 2.19
CA GLU A 89 -8.91 -3.76 1.04
C GLU A 89 -10.44 -3.67 0.93
N VAL A 90 -11.17 -4.01 2.00
CA VAL A 90 -12.63 -3.91 2.04
C VAL A 90 -13.09 -2.47 1.82
N ALA A 91 -12.40 -1.49 2.42
CA ALA A 91 -12.69 -0.08 2.19
C ALA A 91 -12.57 0.31 0.70
N GLN A 92 -11.50 -0.14 0.02
CA GLN A 92 -11.34 0.16 -1.40
C GLN A 92 -12.37 -0.56 -2.28
N GLU A 93 -12.79 -1.76 -1.92
CA GLU A 93 -13.83 -2.46 -2.66
C GLU A 93 -15.18 -1.74 -2.58
N ILE A 94 -15.58 -1.26 -1.39
CA ILE A 94 -16.79 -0.45 -1.23
C ILE A 94 -16.67 0.84 -2.03
N ALA A 95 -15.57 1.58 -1.87
CA ALA A 95 -15.33 2.83 -2.59
C ALA A 95 -15.38 2.62 -4.11
N PHE A 96 -14.77 1.55 -4.62
CA PHE A 96 -14.82 1.18 -6.03
C PHE A 96 -16.24 0.90 -6.49
N ASN A 97 -17.02 0.12 -5.74
CA ASN A 97 -18.40 -0.24 -6.10
C ASN A 97 -19.36 0.95 -6.10
N GLU A 98 -19.14 1.94 -5.23
CA GLU A 98 -19.89 3.20 -5.23
C GLU A 98 -19.60 4.05 -6.49
N HIS A 99 -18.35 4.07 -6.95
CA HIS A 99 -17.91 5.01 -7.98
C HIS A 99 -17.82 4.41 -9.39
N LYS A 100 -17.74 3.08 -9.55
CA LYS A 100 -17.53 2.43 -10.85
C LYS A 100 -18.60 2.75 -11.91
N ASN A 101 -19.81 3.07 -11.48
CA ASN A 101 -20.94 3.43 -12.36
C ASN A 101 -21.15 4.95 -12.46
N SER A 102 -20.30 5.76 -11.83
CA SER A 102 -20.45 7.20 -11.84
C SER A 102 -20.06 7.79 -13.20
N VAL A 103 -20.95 8.63 -13.75
CA VAL A 103 -20.74 9.30 -15.05
C VAL A 103 -19.62 10.35 -14.98
N CYS A 104 -19.37 10.89 -13.79
CA CYS A 104 -18.31 11.87 -13.54
C CYS A 104 -17.50 11.45 -12.31
N ILE A 105 -16.30 10.91 -12.52
CA ILE A 105 -15.35 10.62 -11.45
C ILE A 105 -14.30 11.73 -11.43
N GLN A 106 -14.17 12.40 -10.29
CA GLN A 106 -13.22 13.50 -10.12
C GLN A 106 -11.76 13.00 -10.15
N LEU A 107 -10.86 13.81 -10.71
CA LEU A 107 -9.43 13.50 -10.80
C LEU A 107 -8.81 13.16 -9.46
N GLU A 108 -9.11 13.93 -8.43
CA GLU A 108 -8.57 13.71 -7.09
C GLU A 108 -9.07 12.39 -6.48
N HIS A 109 -10.31 12.02 -6.76
CA HIS A 109 -10.84 10.72 -6.34
C HIS A 109 -10.10 9.57 -7.03
N VAL A 110 -9.97 9.61 -8.37
CA VAL A 110 -9.21 8.58 -9.12
C VAL A 110 -7.80 8.44 -8.58
N ARG A 111 -7.12 9.57 -8.35
CA ARG A 111 -5.76 9.60 -7.80
C ARG A 111 -5.69 8.93 -6.42
N ARG A 112 -6.56 9.31 -5.49
CA ARG A 112 -6.61 8.71 -4.14
C ARG A 112 -6.87 7.20 -4.18
N CYS A 113 -7.73 6.74 -5.07
CA CYS A 113 -8.00 5.31 -5.25
C CYS A 113 -6.78 4.58 -5.81
N LEU A 114 -6.18 5.09 -6.89
CA LEU A 114 -4.95 4.52 -7.47
C LEU A 114 -3.83 4.35 -6.42
N PHE A 115 -3.61 5.38 -5.59
CA PHE A 115 -2.56 5.40 -4.58
C PHE A 115 -2.76 4.36 -3.48
N LYS A 116 -3.99 3.90 -3.25
CA LYS A 116 -4.32 2.87 -2.26
C LYS A 116 -4.41 1.48 -2.87
N ILE A 117 -4.92 1.37 -4.10
CA ILE A 117 -5.10 0.11 -4.81
C ILE A 117 -3.75 -0.47 -5.25
N ALA A 118 -2.79 0.36 -5.69
CA ALA A 118 -1.47 -0.12 -6.09
C ALA A 118 -0.71 -0.83 -4.95
N PRO A 119 -0.56 -0.25 -3.74
CA PRO A 119 0.02 -0.96 -2.59
C PRO A 119 -0.77 -2.20 -2.17
N LEU A 120 -2.11 -2.18 -2.25
CA LEU A 120 -2.94 -3.36 -1.99
C LEU A 120 -2.67 -4.50 -2.97
N LEU A 121 -2.38 -4.18 -4.23
CA LEU A 121 -1.98 -5.17 -5.22
C LEU A 121 -0.66 -5.83 -4.80
N LEU A 122 0.31 -5.06 -4.34
CA LEU A 122 1.57 -5.58 -3.83
C LEU A 122 1.36 -6.49 -2.61
N TRP A 123 0.55 -6.04 -1.63
CA TRP A 123 0.19 -6.87 -0.48
C TRP A 123 -0.47 -8.19 -0.89
N SER A 124 -1.37 -8.18 -1.87
CA SER A 124 -2.04 -9.39 -2.36
C SER A 124 -1.06 -10.41 -2.99
N ILE A 125 0.01 -9.91 -3.64
CA ILE A 125 1.11 -10.74 -4.13
C ILE A 125 1.88 -11.34 -2.95
N LEU A 126 2.18 -10.56 -1.91
CA LEU A 126 2.94 -11.01 -0.74
C LEU A 126 2.23 -12.13 0.01
N ILE A 127 0.91 -12.03 0.23
CA ILE A 127 0.11 -13.10 0.84
C ILE A 127 -0.14 -14.29 -0.11
N GLY A 128 0.20 -14.16 -1.40
CA GLY A 128 0.06 -15.24 -2.39
C GLY A 128 -1.37 -15.50 -2.83
N ASN A 129 -2.32 -14.60 -2.58
CA ASN A 129 -3.73 -14.78 -2.93
C ASN A 129 -4.01 -14.30 -4.36
N LYS A 130 -3.92 -15.21 -5.33
CA LYS A 130 -4.14 -14.93 -6.76
C LYS A 130 -5.52 -14.37 -7.08
N ASN A 131 -6.58 -14.85 -6.40
CA ASN A 131 -7.94 -14.39 -6.64
C ASN A 131 -8.12 -12.94 -6.19
N LEU A 132 -7.60 -12.61 -5.00
CA LEU A 132 -7.60 -11.25 -4.49
C LEU A 132 -6.77 -10.32 -5.37
N ALA A 133 -5.57 -10.74 -5.75
CA ALA A 133 -4.70 -9.98 -6.63
C ALA A 133 -5.37 -9.68 -7.98
N LYS A 134 -6.05 -10.66 -8.58
CA LYS A 134 -6.82 -10.46 -9.81
C LYS A 134 -7.97 -9.46 -9.63
N LYS A 135 -8.69 -9.52 -8.50
CA LYS A 135 -9.75 -8.56 -8.17
C LYS A 135 -9.19 -7.13 -8.10
N ILE A 136 -8.13 -6.93 -7.32
CA ILE A 136 -7.48 -5.62 -7.13
C ILE A 136 -6.89 -5.11 -8.45
N LYS A 137 -6.24 -5.98 -9.24
CA LYS A 137 -5.71 -5.63 -10.57
C LYS A 137 -6.79 -5.11 -11.50
N ASN A 138 -7.98 -5.72 -11.49
CA ASN A 138 -9.10 -5.26 -12.31
C ASN A 138 -9.61 -3.87 -11.87
N GLN A 139 -9.67 -3.61 -10.56
CA GLN A 139 -10.01 -2.28 -10.03
C GLN A 139 -8.96 -1.24 -10.44
N LEU A 140 -7.68 -1.60 -10.36
CA LEU A 140 -6.58 -0.72 -10.75
C LEU A 140 -6.63 -0.37 -12.24
N LEU A 141 -6.83 -1.39 -13.10
CA LEU A 141 -7.02 -1.21 -14.54
C LEU A 141 -8.23 -0.33 -14.88
N PHE A 142 -9.34 -0.48 -14.15
CA PHE A 142 -10.51 0.38 -14.34
C PHE A 142 -10.12 1.86 -14.22
N PHE A 143 -9.44 2.24 -13.14
CA PHE A 143 -9.05 3.63 -12.92
C PHE A 143 -7.98 4.11 -13.92
N LEU A 144 -7.00 3.27 -14.26
CA LEU A 144 -5.98 3.60 -15.26
C LEU A 144 -6.59 3.88 -16.64
N ASN A 145 -7.65 3.16 -17.00
CA ASN A 145 -8.36 3.29 -18.28
C ASN A 145 -9.27 4.53 -18.39
N LEU A 146 -9.46 5.30 -17.31
CA LEU A 146 -10.18 6.58 -17.34
C LEU A 146 -9.33 7.66 -18.01
N LYS A 147 -9.10 7.53 -19.33
CA LYS A 147 -8.18 8.36 -20.13
C LYS A 147 -8.37 9.87 -19.97
N ASN A 148 -9.61 10.32 -19.75
CA ASN A 148 -9.93 11.74 -19.56
C ASN A 148 -9.33 12.31 -18.27
N VAL A 149 -9.05 11.44 -17.30
CA VAL A 149 -8.56 11.76 -15.96
C VAL A 149 -7.06 11.45 -15.84
N THR A 150 -6.62 10.32 -16.39
CA THR A 150 -5.28 9.78 -16.15
C THR A 150 -4.17 10.40 -17.01
N ARG A 151 -4.50 11.07 -18.14
CA ARG A 151 -3.51 11.67 -19.07
C ARG A 151 -2.52 12.66 -18.43
N LYS A 152 -2.89 13.30 -17.32
CA LYS A 152 -2.06 14.30 -16.63
C LYS A 152 -1.38 13.76 -15.37
N LEU A 153 -1.57 12.47 -15.05
CA LEU A 153 -1.01 11.86 -13.85
C LEU A 153 0.34 11.21 -14.17
N GLN A 154 1.29 11.35 -13.25
CA GLN A 154 2.48 10.51 -13.23
C GLN A 154 2.09 9.17 -12.61
N LEU A 155 2.08 8.12 -13.42
CA LEU A 155 1.53 6.81 -13.06
C LEU A 155 2.60 5.71 -13.03
N ASP A 156 3.88 6.06 -13.11
CA ASP A 156 4.96 5.08 -13.23
C ASP A 156 4.98 4.08 -12.06
N TYR A 157 4.67 4.54 -10.84
CA TYR A 157 4.54 3.67 -9.66
C TYR A 157 3.38 2.69 -9.79
N GLU A 158 2.20 3.18 -10.16
CA GLU A 158 1.01 2.34 -10.32
C GLU A 158 1.20 1.32 -11.45
N LEU A 159 1.75 1.75 -12.58
CA LEU A 159 2.08 0.88 -13.72
C LEU A 159 3.16 -0.15 -13.34
N PHE A 160 4.16 0.24 -12.54
CA PHE A 160 5.16 -0.68 -12.01
C PHE A 160 4.53 -1.74 -11.10
N CYS A 161 3.55 -1.39 -10.26
CA CYS A 161 2.82 -2.36 -9.45
C CYS A 161 2.05 -3.38 -10.31
N LEU A 162 1.44 -2.94 -11.43
CA LEU A 162 0.83 -3.87 -12.39
C LEU A 162 1.88 -4.77 -13.03
N TRP A 163 3.02 -4.22 -13.45
CA TRP A 163 4.09 -5.01 -14.05
C TRP A 163 4.61 -6.09 -13.08
N LEU A 164 4.74 -5.77 -11.78
CA LEU A 164 5.08 -6.75 -10.74
C LEU A 164 4.02 -7.86 -10.63
N TYR A 165 2.74 -7.50 -10.66
CA TYR A 165 1.65 -8.49 -10.69
C TYR A 165 1.73 -9.38 -11.94
N GLU A 166 1.87 -8.79 -13.13
CA GLU A 166 1.89 -9.53 -14.39
C GLU A 166 3.12 -10.45 -14.47
N SER A 167 4.27 -9.99 -13.98
CA SER A 167 5.47 -10.80 -13.81
C SER A 167 5.24 -11.96 -12.84
N TRP A 168 4.48 -11.75 -11.75
CA TRP A 168 4.16 -12.77 -10.78
C TRP A 168 3.24 -13.88 -11.33
N VAL A 169 2.27 -13.50 -12.17
CA VAL A 169 1.33 -14.44 -12.78
C VAL A 169 1.77 -14.92 -14.16
N GLU A 170 2.96 -14.53 -14.61
CA GLU A 170 3.55 -14.85 -15.92
C GLU A 170 2.68 -14.39 -17.11
N GLU A 171 1.93 -13.30 -16.94
CA GLU A 171 1.16 -12.66 -18.00
C GLU A 171 2.06 -11.74 -18.83
N LYS A 172 2.01 -11.88 -20.16
CA LYS A 172 2.67 -10.92 -21.07
C LYS A 172 1.80 -9.67 -21.19
N SER A 173 2.42 -8.51 -21.04
CA SER A 173 1.73 -7.23 -21.11
C SER A 173 2.57 -6.17 -21.77
N ASP A 174 1.92 -5.33 -22.57
CA ASP A 174 2.51 -4.16 -23.20
C ASP A 174 2.66 -2.99 -22.23
N ILE A 175 2.27 -3.14 -20.95
CA ILE A 175 2.32 -2.06 -19.95
C ILE A 175 3.73 -1.48 -19.78
N ILE A 176 4.76 -2.29 -20.01
CA ILE A 176 6.18 -1.88 -19.96
C ILE A 176 6.45 -0.68 -20.87
N GLN A 177 5.75 -0.57 -22.00
CA GLN A 177 5.90 0.53 -22.95
C GLN A 177 5.43 1.89 -22.39
N HIS A 178 4.65 1.87 -21.31
CA HIS A 178 4.09 3.06 -20.66
C HIS A 178 4.82 3.44 -19.36
N ILE A 179 5.79 2.64 -18.93
CA ILE A 179 6.59 2.90 -17.72
C ILE A 179 7.85 3.66 -18.13
N SER A 180 8.15 4.73 -17.39
CA SER A 180 9.31 5.58 -17.61
C SER A 180 10.13 5.79 -16.33
N GLY A 181 11.23 6.55 -16.44
CA GLY A 181 12.02 6.99 -15.29
C GLY A 181 12.67 5.85 -14.50
N ASP A 182 12.76 6.04 -13.18
CA ASP A 182 13.48 5.14 -12.27
C ASP A 182 12.85 3.72 -12.24
N PHE A 183 11.51 3.61 -12.35
CA PHE A 183 10.83 2.32 -12.40
C PHE A 183 11.15 1.52 -13.66
N LYS A 184 11.31 2.20 -14.81
CA LYS A 184 11.71 1.54 -16.06
C LYS A 184 13.12 0.97 -15.98
N GLN A 185 14.02 1.64 -15.25
CA GLN A 185 15.40 1.14 -15.07
C GLN A 185 15.44 -0.20 -14.35
N ILE A 186 14.55 -0.44 -13.38
CA ILE A 186 14.45 -1.73 -12.68
C ILE A 186 14.06 -2.84 -13.65
N ILE A 187 13.06 -2.58 -14.49
CA ILE A 187 12.54 -3.53 -15.47
C ILE A 187 13.64 -3.86 -16.49
N ASP A 188 14.33 -2.86 -17.01
CA ASP A 188 15.38 -3.03 -18.03
C ASP A 188 16.62 -3.76 -17.50
N HIS A 189 16.87 -3.66 -16.20
CA HIS A 189 18.01 -4.28 -15.53
C HIS A 189 17.61 -5.45 -14.63
N TRP A 190 16.41 -6.03 -14.84
CA TRP A 190 15.89 -7.07 -13.97
C TRP A 190 16.83 -8.27 -13.80
N TYR A 191 17.49 -8.66 -14.90
CA TYR A 191 18.45 -9.77 -14.96
C TYR A 191 19.92 -9.32 -14.85
N ALA A 192 20.18 -8.07 -14.49
CA ALA A 192 21.55 -7.59 -14.25
C ALA A 192 22.10 -8.15 -12.92
N ASP A 193 23.41 -7.95 -12.72
CA ASP A 193 24.10 -8.26 -11.47
C ASP A 193 23.44 -7.53 -10.28
N VAL A 194 23.51 -8.17 -9.11
CA VAL A 194 22.78 -7.73 -7.91
C VAL A 194 23.20 -6.33 -7.46
N GLU A 195 24.48 -6.00 -7.59
CA GLU A 195 25.06 -4.71 -7.21
C GLU A 195 24.43 -3.57 -8.02
N LYS A 196 24.32 -3.75 -9.34
CA LYS A 196 23.71 -2.76 -10.23
C LYS A 196 22.24 -2.55 -9.89
N LEU A 197 21.49 -3.62 -9.62
CA LEU A 197 20.08 -3.49 -9.30
C LEU A 197 19.86 -2.88 -7.91
N GLN A 198 20.74 -3.14 -6.95
CA GLN A 198 20.70 -2.49 -5.63
C GLN A 198 20.83 -0.97 -5.73
N GLU A 199 21.72 -0.45 -6.58
CA GLU A 199 21.85 0.99 -6.83
C GLU A 199 20.55 1.59 -7.37
N ILE A 200 19.89 0.90 -8.31
CA ILE A 200 18.62 1.36 -8.89
C ILE A 200 17.51 1.33 -7.84
N VAL A 201 17.49 0.33 -6.98
CA VAL A 201 16.43 0.12 -5.98
C VAL A 201 16.49 1.13 -4.83
N ILE A 202 17.67 1.74 -4.57
CA ILE A 202 17.77 2.90 -3.67
C ILE A 202 16.84 4.03 -4.14
N PHE A 203 16.68 4.25 -5.46
CA PHE A 203 15.77 5.26 -5.96
C PHE A 203 14.29 4.98 -5.65
N ILE A 204 13.88 3.72 -5.55
CA ILE A 204 12.52 3.36 -5.09
C ILE A 204 12.35 3.78 -3.64
N CYS A 205 13.37 3.54 -2.82
CA CYS A 205 13.34 3.89 -1.41
C CYS A 205 13.29 5.41 -1.20
N ASP A 206 14.05 6.16 -2.01
CA ASP A 206 13.98 7.62 -2.05
C ASP A 206 12.59 8.10 -2.48
N PHE A 207 12.05 7.55 -3.58
CA PHE A 207 10.71 7.86 -4.06
C PHE A 207 9.65 7.64 -2.99
N HIS A 208 9.71 6.50 -2.29
CA HIS A 208 8.82 6.19 -1.19
C HIS A 208 8.88 7.26 -0.10
N CYS A 209 10.08 7.62 0.32
CA CYS A 209 10.29 8.65 1.35
C CYS A 209 9.79 10.03 0.91
N GLU A 210 9.99 10.40 -0.36
CA GLU A 210 9.47 11.65 -0.92
C GLU A 210 7.94 11.67 -0.98
N GLU A 211 7.33 10.51 -1.17
CA GLU A 211 5.87 10.31 -1.18
C GLU A 211 5.28 10.10 0.22
N MET A 212 6.05 10.25 1.30
CA MET A 212 5.55 10.24 2.68
C MET A 212 5.21 11.64 3.24
N VAL A 213 5.64 12.71 2.56
CA VAL A 213 5.56 14.09 3.10
C VAL A 213 4.93 15.04 2.10
N ASP A 214 3.94 15.79 2.55
CA ASP A 214 3.45 16.94 1.79
C ASP A 214 4.41 18.11 1.95
N ASN A 215 5.24 18.32 0.93
CA ASN A 215 6.17 19.44 0.88
C ASN A 215 5.58 20.66 0.17
N GLN A 216 4.28 20.64 -0.18
CA GLN A 216 3.53 21.65 -0.92
C GLN A 216 4.09 21.97 -2.32
N LYS A 217 5.10 21.23 -2.78
CA LYS A 217 5.71 21.40 -4.12
C LYS A 217 4.95 20.63 -5.19
N LYS A 218 4.13 19.65 -4.79
CA LYS A 218 3.33 18.82 -5.69
C LYS A 218 1.87 19.28 -5.64
N ALA A 219 1.22 19.32 -6.78
CA ALA A 219 -0.22 19.64 -6.89
C ALA A 219 -1.13 18.51 -6.35
N ALA A 220 -0.54 17.42 -5.89
CA ALA A 220 -1.20 16.21 -5.44
C ALA A 220 -0.69 15.84 -4.04
N LEU A 221 -1.57 15.28 -3.23
CA LEU A 221 -1.17 14.69 -1.95
C LEU A 221 -0.20 13.52 -2.18
N PRO A 222 0.77 13.30 -1.27
CA PRO A 222 1.70 12.18 -1.37
C PRO A 222 1.03 10.80 -1.21
N ARG A 223 1.55 9.78 -1.91
CA ARG A 223 1.01 8.40 -1.90
C ARG A 223 1.08 7.70 -0.55
N PHE A 224 2.20 7.85 0.16
CA PHE A 224 2.54 7.09 1.36
C PHE A 224 2.49 7.97 2.62
N MET A 225 1.64 8.99 2.62
CA MET A 225 1.52 9.90 3.75
C MET A 225 0.95 9.21 5.00
N SER A 226 0.10 8.20 4.81
CA SER A 226 -0.66 7.53 5.87
C SER A 226 -0.34 6.04 5.96
N PRO A 227 -0.41 5.45 7.16
CA PRO A 227 -0.28 4.01 7.34
C PRO A 227 -1.46 3.27 6.66
N PRO A 228 -1.33 1.98 6.30
CA PRO A 228 -0.19 1.09 6.58
C PRO A 228 0.98 1.18 5.59
N TRP A 229 0.92 2.06 4.60
CA TRP A 229 1.87 2.08 3.47
C TRP A 229 3.14 2.88 3.74
N ASP A 230 3.16 3.72 4.76
CA ASP A 230 4.16 4.78 4.90
C ASP A 230 5.55 4.26 5.27
N LEU A 231 5.67 3.37 6.25
CA LEU A 231 6.95 2.79 6.67
C LEU A 231 7.18 1.36 6.17
N ILE A 232 6.28 0.82 5.34
CA ILE A 232 6.44 -0.51 4.75
C ILE A 232 6.68 -0.37 3.24
N PRO A 233 7.93 -0.58 2.77
CA PRO A 233 8.24 -0.54 1.35
C PRO A 233 7.84 -1.87 0.68
N LEU A 234 6.54 -2.07 0.45
CA LEU A 234 5.96 -3.29 -0.14
C LEU A 234 6.58 -3.66 -1.49
N GLU A 235 7.03 -2.66 -2.24
CA GLU A 235 7.71 -2.79 -3.53
C GLU A 235 8.95 -3.66 -3.39
N ILE A 236 9.77 -3.41 -2.35
CA ILE A 236 11.02 -4.10 -2.12
C ILE A 236 10.77 -5.57 -1.76
N TYR A 237 9.72 -5.83 -0.99
CA TYR A 237 9.31 -7.20 -0.66
C TYR A 237 8.85 -7.98 -1.88
N VAL A 238 7.99 -7.37 -2.71
CA VAL A 238 7.49 -8.02 -3.93
C VAL A 238 8.63 -8.25 -4.93
N ILE A 239 9.50 -7.26 -5.14
CA ILE A 239 10.70 -7.42 -5.98
C ILE A 239 11.51 -8.63 -5.51
N ASN A 240 11.83 -8.72 -4.22
CA ASN A 240 12.60 -9.82 -3.67
C ASN A 240 11.89 -11.17 -3.80
N LYS A 241 10.57 -11.21 -3.60
CA LYS A 241 9.75 -12.41 -3.81
C LYS A 241 9.85 -12.90 -5.26
N LEU A 242 9.74 -12.00 -6.23
CA LEU A 242 9.81 -12.33 -7.66
C LEU A 242 11.23 -12.71 -8.11
N ARG A 243 12.25 -12.05 -7.57
CA ARG A 243 13.64 -12.44 -7.85
C ARG A 243 13.91 -13.86 -7.39
N GLN A 244 13.46 -14.22 -6.19
CA GLN A 244 13.57 -15.58 -5.68
C GLN A 244 12.86 -16.60 -6.58
N SER A 245 11.64 -16.31 -7.06
CA SER A 245 10.94 -17.21 -7.99
C SER A 245 11.65 -17.34 -9.34
N HIS A 246 12.40 -16.33 -9.76
CA HIS A 246 13.23 -16.37 -10.96
C HIS A 246 14.65 -16.90 -10.72
N SER A 247 14.94 -17.48 -9.54
CA SER A 247 16.29 -17.94 -9.16
C SER A 247 17.37 -16.85 -9.21
N LEU A 248 16.98 -15.60 -8.96
CA LEU A 248 17.86 -14.45 -8.88
C LEU A 248 18.20 -14.11 -7.43
N SER A 249 19.39 -13.57 -7.19
CA SER A 249 19.84 -13.14 -5.86
C SER A 249 18.92 -12.09 -5.25
N ARG A 250 18.58 -12.26 -3.97
CA ARG A 250 17.82 -11.28 -3.18
C ARG A 250 18.60 -9.97 -3.09
N LEU A 251 17.90 -8.85 -3.15
CA LEU A 251 18.43 -7.51 -2.92
C LEU A 251 18.51 -7.21 -1.43
N ILE A 252 19.68 -6.78 -0.98
CA ILE A 252 19.91 -6.22 0.35
C ILE A 252 20.10 -4.71 0.17
N VAL A 253 19.11 -3.92 0.54
CA VAL A 253 19.13 -2.47 0.29
C VAL A 253 19.47 -1.77 1.60
N ASP A 254 20.66 -1.17 1.68
CA ASP A 254 21.03 -0.31 2.82
C ASP A 254 20.43 1.08 2.61
N HIS A 255 19.23 1.28 3.13
CA HIS A 255 18.53 2.55 3.09
C HIS A 255 17.82 2.80 4.42
N PRO A 256 17.71 4.06 4.91
CA PRO A 256 17.03 4.36 6.16
C PRO A 256 15.62 3.76 6.28
N ILE A 257 14.86 3.70 5.18
CA ILE A 257 13.48 3.16 5.21
C ILE A 257 13.46 1.66 5.43
N THR A 258 14.42 0.90 4.88
CA THR A 258 14.49 -0.57 5.00
C THR A 258 15.11 -1.03 6.32
N ASN A 259 15.66 -0.10 7.11
CA ASN A 259 16.36 -0.38 8.36
C ASN A 259 15.48 -0.18 9.62
N THR A 260 14.18 0.09 9.47
CA THR A 260 13.25 0.20 10.61
C THR A 260 12.72 -1.16 11.04
N ASN A 261 12.27 -1.33 12.29
CA ASN A 261 11.68 -2.60 12.74
C ASN A 261 10.39 -2.92 11.97
N ILE A 262 9.62 -1.90 11.61
CA ILE A 262 8.43 -2.03 10.75
C ILE A 262 8.82 -2.54 9.36
N ALA A 263 9.85 -1.96 8.75
CA ALA A 263 10.25 -2.26 7.38
C ALA A 263 11.04 -3.55 7.20
N ILE A 264 11.29 -4.31 8.28
CA ILE A 264 11.85 -5.68 8.19
C ILE A 264 10.78 -6.77 8.37
N VAL A 265 9.53 -6.40 8.66
CA VAL A 265 8.41 -7.35 8.76
C VAL A 265 8.05 -7.92 7.40
N SER A 266 8.30 -9.22 7.22
CA SER A 266 7.97 -9.95 5.98
C SER A 266 6.77 -10.90 6.12
N GLU A 267 6.11 -10.93 7.28
CA GLU A 267 5.02 -11.86 7.57
C GLU A 267 3.66 -11.22 7.28
N PHE A 268 3.18 -11.45 6.05
CA PHE A 268 1.86 -11.02 5.59
C PHE A 268 0.94 -12.23 5.44
N SER A 269 -0.26 -12.15 6.00
CA SER A 269 -1.25 -13.22 5.98
C SER A 269 -2.68 -12.67 6.05
N ILE A 270 -3.65 -13.53 5.75
CA ILE A 270 -5.06 -13.29 6.06
C ILE A 270 -5.27 -13.75 7.50
N VAL A 271 -5.92 -12.92 8.31
CA VAL A 271 -6.27 -13.23 9.71
C VAL A 271 -7.78 -13.19 9.89
N GLU A 272 -8.30 -14.02 10.78
CA GLU A 272 -9.73 -14.05 11.08
C GLU A 272 -10.17 -12.78 11.82
N ASP A 273 -11.30 -12.21 11.39
CA ASP A 273 -11.94 -11.03 11.99
C ASP A 273 -13.45 -11.06 11.73
N ASP A 274 -14.21 -11.34 12.78
CA ASP A 274 -15.68 -11.46 12.73
C ASP A 274 -16.35 -10.20 12.15
N PHE A 275 -15.74 -9.02 12.35
CA PHE A 275 -16.32 -7.78 11.86
C PHE A 275 -16.12 -7.59 10.36
N ILE A 276 -14.94 -7.90 9.82
CA ILE A 276 -14.74 -7.93 8.36
C ILE A 276 -15.70 -8.95 7.72
N GLU A 277 -15.81 -10.16 8.30
CA GLU A 277 -16.73 -11.18 7.80
C GLU A 277 -18.18 -10.67 7.81
N TYR A 278 -18.63 -10.04 8.90
CA TYR A 278 -19.93 -9.40 8.99
C TYR A 278 -20.15 -8.37 7.87
N VAL A 279 -19.17 -7.50 7.60
CA VAL A 279 -19.28 -6.51 6.52
C VAL A 279 -19.40 -7.21 5.16
N GLN A 280 -18.57 -8.23 4.90
CA GLN A 280 -18.58 -8.94 3.62
C GLN A 280 -19.91 -9.63 3.35
N ILE A 281 -20.46 -10.38 4.34
CA ILE A 281 -21.74 -11.10 4.21
C ILE A 281 -22.91 -10.15 3.92
N ASN A 282 -22.90 -8.94 4.49
CA ASN A 282 -24.04 -8.04 4.40
C ASN A 282 -23.99 -7.10 3.19
N ILE A 283 -22.86 -7.03 2.48
CA ILE A 283 -22.61 -6.03 1.42
C ILE A 283 -22.28 -6.62 0.06
N PHE A 284 -21.60 -7.77 0.01
CA PHE A 284 -21.19 -8.44 -1.23
C PHE A 284 -22.00 -9.70 -1.48
#